data_AF-A0A966RA07-F1
#
_entry.id   AF-A0A966RA07-F1
#
_cell.length_a   1.000
_cell.length_b   1.000
_cell.length_c   1.000
_cell.angle_alpha   90.00
_cell.angle_beta   90.00
_cell.angle_gamma   90.00
#
_symmetry.space_group_name_H-M   'P 1'
#
loop_
_entity.id
_entity.type
_entity.pdbx_description
1 polymer ?
#
loop_
_entity_poly.entity_id
_entity_poly.type
_entity_poly.pdbx_seq_one_letter_code
_entity_poly.pdbx_strand_id
1 'polypeptide(L)'
;MSVAHHHHHHHSRSTARVFLWTGLLILLLAWTARAEATRSVEAFFVEPSRHGTVEDGEMLRKIQQRLVQVHPAAGDMEFYADDKSYTINKKRIYLCLKDLQGVYYDENMLMYVALHELAHCLCEEVGHTQRFHEIFSVLLHRAHDVGVYDRFVSPIPQYCPTA
;
A
#
# COMPACT_ATOMS: atom_id res chain seq x y z
N MET A 1 36.73 -44.23 -61.19
CA MET A 1 37.26 -43.83 -62.50
C MET A 1 37.12 -42.33 -62.62
N SER A 2 38.24 -41.66 -62.88
CA SER A 2 38.39 -40.21 -63.02
C SER A 2 37.67 -39.70 -64.26
N VAL A 3 36.98 -38.56 -64.18
CA VAL A 3 37.00 -37.51 -65.22
C VAL A 3 36.72 -36.16 -64.56
N ALA A 4 37.67 -35.24 -64.67
CA ALA A 4 37.48 -33.80 -64.53
C ALA A 4 37.39 -33.19 -65.94
N HIS A 5 36.58 -32.13 -66.15
CA HIS A 5 37.06 -30.81 -66.60
C HIS A 5 35.96 -29.83 -67.06
N HIS A 6 36.09 -28.61 -66.53
CA HIS A 6 36.11 -27.29 -67.19
C HIS A 6 34.90 -26.57 -67.81
N HIS A 7 35.08 -25.24 -67.72
CA HIS A 7 34.48 -24.10 -68.42
C HIS A 7 33.13 -23.58 -67.87
N HIS A 8 32.83 -22.28 -67.76
CA HIS A 8 33.24 -21.09 -68.51
C HIS A 8 33.16 -19.80 -67.66
N HIS A 9 33.89 -18.78 -68.10
CA HIS A 9 33.77 -17.35 -67.75
C HIS A 9 32.35 -16.76 -67.93
N HIS A 10 31.99 -15.68 -67.21
CA HIS A 10 31.61 -14.37 -67.81
C HIS A 10 31.33 -13.26 -66.76
N HIS A 11 31.95 -12.09 -67.01
CA HIS A 11 31.51 -10.68 -66.82
C HIS A 11 30.54 -10.30 -65.68
N SER A 12 30.87 -9.38 -64.75
CA SER A 12 31.20 -7.93 -64.84
C SER A 12 29.98 -6.98 -64.83
N ARG A 13 30.10 -5.91 -64.02
CA ARG A 13 29.28 -4.67 -63.88
C ARG A 13 28.07 -4.79 -62.94
N SER A 14 27.72 -3.83 -62.08
CA SER A 14 28.15 -2.46 -61.77
C SER A 14 27.40 -2.01 -60.50
N THR A 15 27.74 -0.83 -59.97
CA THR A 15 27.03 0.03 -58.99
C THR A 15 27.13 -0.39 -57.51
N ALA A 16 27.99 0.24 -56.72
CA ALA A 16 27.88 1.60 -56.14
C ALA A 16 27.17 1.61 -54.76
N ARG A 17 27.98 2.06 -53.78
CA ARG A 17 27.63 2.96 -52.67
C ARG A 17 26.91 2.40 -51.44
N VAL A 18 27.68 2.48 -50.34
CA VAL A 18 27.36 3.14 -49.05
C VAL A 18 26.22 2.54 -48.23
N PHE A 19 26.52 2.18 -46.98
CA PHE A 19 25.85 2.53 -45.72
C PHE A 19 26.37 1.53 -44.67
N LEU A 20 27.45 1.89 -43.95
CA LEU A 20 27.42 2.63 -42.68
C LEU A 20 26.88 1.78 -41.52
N TRP A 21 27.82 1.28 -40.71
CA TRP A 21 27.89 1.53 -39.27
C TRP A 21 26.54 1.66 -38.54
N THR A 22 25.88 0.55 -38.21
CA THR A 22 24.73 0.54 -37.26
C THR A 22 24.74 -0.66 -36.29
N GLY A 23 25.89 -1.32 -36.10
CA GLY A 23 26.00 -2.50 -35.22
C GLY A 23 26.35 -2.23 -33.75
N LEU A 24 26.74 -0.99 -33.38
CA LEU A 24 27.29 -0.68 -32.05
C LEU A 24 26.49 0.41 -31.30
N LEU A 25 25.18 0.50 -31.53
CA LEU A 25 24.26 1.39 -30.79
C LEU A 25 23.04 0.65 -30.22
N ILE A 26 23.07 -0.69 -30.14
CA ILE A 26 21.98 -1.49 -29.55
C ILE A 26 22.37 -2.13 -28.21
N LEU A 27 23.65 -2.08 -27.81
CA LEU A 27 24.11 -2.59 -26.50
C LEU A 27 24.32 -1.51 -25.42
N LEU A 28 24.15 -0.23 -25.75
CA LEU A 28 24.21 0.89 -24.79
C LEU A 28 22.83 1.40 -24.32
N LEU A 29 21.73 0.83 -24.84
CA LEU A 29 20.35 1.11 -24.36
C LEU A 29 19.73 -0.04 -23.55
N ALA A 30 20.45 -1.15 -23.35
CA ALA A 30 20.02 -2.26 -22.50
C ALA A 30 20.72 -2.29 -21.12
N TRP A 31 21.59 -1.31 -20.83
CA TRP A 31 22.24 -1.15 -19.52
C TRP A 31 21.81 0.10 -18.75
N THR A 32 20.83 0.85 -19.27
CA THR A 32 20.18 1.97 -18.58
C THR A 32 18.77 1.63 -18.07
N ALA A 33 18.28 0.40 -18.30
CA ALA A 33 16.95 -0.05 -17.88
C ALA A 33 16.98 -1.05 -16.71
N ARG A 34 17.98 -0.97 -15.83
CA ARG A 34 18.02 -1.75 -14.58
C ARG A 34 18.73 -1.00 -13.46
N ALA A 35 18.19 0.16 -13.10
CA ALA A 35 18.59 0.88 -11.90
C ALA A 35 17.44 1.75 -11.37
N GLU A 36 16.24 1.20 -11.21
CA GLU A 36 15.12 1.95 -10.63
C GLU A 36 14.08 0.99 -10.05
N ALA A 37 14.43 0.36 -8.92
CA ALA A 37 13.47 -0.22 -8.00
C ALA A 37 14.10 -0.51 -6.62
N THR A 38 14.97 0.36 -6.11
CA THR A 38 15.09 0.49 -4.67
C THR A 38 14.14 1.61 -4.29
N ARG A 39 12.88 1.23 -4.04
CA ARG A 39 11.89 2.13 -3.44
C ARG A 39 12.49 2.56 -2.10
N SER A 40 13.05 3.75 -2.08
CA SER A 40 13.54 4.43 -0.90
C SER A 40 12.48 4.26 0.17
N VAL A 41 12.89 3.76 1.34
CA VAL A 41 12.12 3.95 2.56
C VAL A 41 12.15 5.45 2.81
N GLU A 42 11.30 6.20 2.10
CA GLU A 42 10.95 7.53 2.57
C GLU A 42 10.33 7.29 3.93
N ALA A 43 11.04 7.74 4.96
CA ALA A 43 10.48 7.90 6.27
C ALA A 43 9.21 8.73 6.07
N PHE A 44 8.07 8.05 6.14
CA PHE A 44 6.76 8.67 6.23
C PHE A 44 6.80 9.51 7.50
N PHE A 45 7.11 10.79 7.32
CA PHE A 45 7.13 11.74 8.40
C PHE A 45 5.67 11.93 8.78
N VAL A 46 5.25 11.22 9.84
CA VAL A 46 3.99 11.52 10.51
C VAL A 46 4.17 12.95 11.02
N GLU A 47 3.58 13.93 10.33
CA GLU A 47 3.51 15.26 10.90
C GLU A 47 2.87 15.12 12.29
N PRO A 48 3.50 15.65 13.35
CA PRO A 48 2.91 15.58 14.68
C PRO A 48 1.54 16.25 14.59
N SER A 49 0.46 15.46 14.71
CA SER A 49 -0.82 16.05 15.07
C SER A 49 -0.57 16.85 16.36
N ARG A 50 -1.29 17.96 16.55
CA ARG A 50 -1.04 18.95 17.61
C ARG A 50 -1.03 18.37 19.06
N HIS A 51 -1.25 17.07 19.23
CA HIS A 51 -1.31 16.33 20.50
C HIS A 51 -0.62 14.95 20.50
N GLY A 52 0.06 14.51 19.43
CA GLY A 52 0.61 13.14 19.34
C GLY A 52 2.03 12.98 19.91
N THR A 53 2.28 11.90 20.66
CA THR A 53 3.63 11.50 21.11
C THR A 53 4.33 10.58 20.09
N VAL A 54 5.63 10.31 20.29
CA VAL A 54 6.37 9.34 19.45
C VAL A 54 5.75 7.94 19.55
N GLU A 55 5.35 7.55 20.76
CA GLU A 55 4.68 6.28 21.04
C GLU A 55 3.31 6.18 20.37
N ASP A 56 2.57 7.30 20.28
CA ASP A 56 1.32 7.34 19.52
C ASP A 56 1.59 7.05 18.03
N GLY A 57 2.64 7.65 17.47
CA GLY A 57 3.08 7.39 16.10
C GLY A 57 3.44 5.92 15.86
N GLU A 58 4.14 5.28 16.80
CA GLU A 58 4.47 3.86 16.71
C GLU A 58 3.23 2.96 16.78
N MET A 59 2.27 3.27 17.66
CA MET A 59 1.00 2.56 17.77
C MET A 59 0.18 2.68 16.48
N LEU A 60 0.03 3.89 15.94
CA LEU A 60 -0.69 4.13 14.69
C LEU A 60 -0.04 3.38 13.52
N ARG A 61 1.29 3.42 13.41
CA ARG A 61 2.03 2.66 12.38
C ARG A 61 1.78 1.16 12.52
N LYS A 62 1.77 0.63 13.75
CA LYS A 62 1.46 -0.78 14.02
C LYS A 62 0.04 -1.14 13.55
N ILE A 63 -0.95 -0.33 13.91
CA ILE A 63 -2.36 -0.49 13.50
C ILE A 63 -2.47 -0.47 11.97
N GLN A 64 -1.88 0.52 11.30
CA GLN A 64 -1.90 0.61 9.84
C GLN A 64 -1.29 -0.63 9.17
N GLN A 65 -0.14 -1.11 9.66
CA GLN A 65 0.49 -2.33 9.15
C GLN A 65 -0.38 -3.57 9.30
N ARG A 66 -1.18 -3.65 10.37
CA ARG A 66 -2.15 -4.74 10.57
C ARG A 66 -3.36 -4.58 9.65
N LEU A 67 -3.88 -3.36 9.48
CA LEU A 67 -4.99 -3.08 8.56
C LEU A 67 -4.65 -3.39 7.10
N VAL A 68 -3.42 -3.15 6.66
CA VAL A 68 -2.97 -3.50 5.30
C VAL A 68 -3.09 -5.00 5.02
N GLN A 69 -2.96 -5.86 6.04
CA GLN A 69 -3.17 -7.31 5.91
C GLN A 69 -4.65 -7.67 5.73
N VAL A 70 -5.58 -6.79 6.16
CA VAL A 70 -7.03 -6.96 6.05
C VAL A 70 -7.56 -6.37 4.74
N HIS A 71 -7.08 -5.18 4.37
CA HIS A 71 -7.48 -4.48 3.15
C HIS A 71 -6.37 -3.53 2.66
N PRO A 72 -5.95 -3.60 1.39
CA PRO A 72 -4.80 -2.84 0.89
C PRO A 72 -5.00 -1.32 0.94
N ALA A 73 -6.25 -0.84 0.79
CA ALA A 73 -6.55 0.61 0.85
C ALA A 73 -6.10 1.29 2.15
N ALA A 74 -5.92 0.56 3.25
CA ALA A 74 -5.39 1.11 4.50
C ALA A 74 -3.97 1.67 4.35
N GLY A 75 -3.20 1.19 3.37
CA GLY A 75 -1.86 1.70 3.06
C GLY A 75 -1.85 3.10 2.46
N ASP A 76 -2.98 3.55 1.91
CA ASP A 76 -3.14 4.88 1.30
C ASP A 76 -3.82 5.89 2.25
N MET A 77 -4.10 5.48 3.50
CA MET A 77 -4.76 6.31 4.51
C MET A 77 -3.72 6.98 5.42
N GLU A 78 -4.03 8.19 5.87
CA GLU A 78 -3.24 8.92 6.86
C GLU A 78 -3.83 8.68 8.26
N PHE A 79 -2.98 8.36 9.24
CA PHE A 79 -3.40 8.05 10.60
C PHE A 79 -2.89 9.10 11.59
N TYR A 80 -3.76 9.52 12.49
CA TYR A 80 -3.46 10.52 13.52
C TYR A 80 -4.02 10.08 14.88
N ALA A 81 -3.35 10.50 15.96
CA ALA A 81 -3.89 10.38 17.30
C ALA A 81 -4.72 11.62 17.63
N ASP A 82 -5.85 11.41 18.31
CA ASP A 82 -6.73 12.47 18.81
C ASP A 82 -7.46 12.03 20.09
N ASP A 83 -8.28 12.91 20.67
CA ASP A 83 -9.13 12.63 21.83
C ASP A 83 -10.46 11.95 21.49
N LYS A 84 -10.68 11.66 20.19
CA LYS A 84 -11.84 10.96 19.60
C LYS A 84 -11.43 10.18 18.37
N SER A 85 -12.27 9.22 17.95
CA SER A 85 -12.08 8.49 16.69
C SER A 85 -13.07 8.93 15.64
N TYR A 86 -12.56 9.24 14.45
CA TYR A 86 -13.36 9.73 13.34
C TYR A 86 -12.55 9.69 12.03
N THR A 87 -13.25 9.91 10.92
CA THR A 87 -12.61 10.08 9.61
C THR A 87 -12.84 11.48 9.03
N ILE A 88 -11.86 11.96 8.27
CA ILE A 88 -11.99 13.16 7.43
C ILE A 88 -11.73 12.77 5.97
N ASN A 89 -12.64 13.20 5.08
CA ASN A 89 -12.51 13.07 3.63
C ASN A 89 -12.19 11.64 3.13
N LYS A 90 -12.57 10.61 3.89
CA LYS A 90 -12.33 9.19 3.55
C LYS A 90 -10.86 8.83 3.31
N LYS A 91 -9.95 9.65 3.85
CA LYS A 91 -8.50 9.54 3.67
C LYS A 91 -7.72 9.65 4.97
N ARG A 92 -8.25 10.38 5.95
CA ARG A 92 -7.62 10.58 7.25
C ARG A 92 -8.42 9.87 8.31
N ILE A 93 -7.75 9.04 9.09
CA ILE A 93 -8.31 8.30 10.22
C ILE A 93 -7.68 8.87 11.49
N TYR A 94 -8.51 9.38 12.38
CA TYR A 94 -8.13 9.83 13.71
C TYR A 94 -8.53 8.75 14.71
N LEU A 95 -7.64 8.40 15.63
CA LEU A 95 -7.88 7.38 16.64
C LEU A 95 -7.63 7.93 18.05
N CYS A 96 -8.60 7.68 18.93
CA CYS A 96 -8.45 7.79 20.36
C CYS A 96 -7.70 6.56 20.89
N LEU A 97 -6.40 6.74 21.16
CA LEU A 97 -5.51 5.63 21.53
C LEU A 97 -5.55 5.29 23.02
N LYS A 98 -5.90 6.27 23.85
CA LYS A 98 -5.79 6.22 25.31
C LYS A 98 -7.13 6.56 25.97
N ASP A 99 -7.36 6.00 27.14
CA ASP A 99 -8.48 6.37 27.99
C ASP A 99 -8.27 7.72 28.70
N LEU A 100 -9.23 8.12 29.55
CA LEU A 100 -9.18 9.36 30.32
C LEU A 100 -8.04 9.39 31.36
N GLN A 101 -7.41 8.26 31.66
CA GLN A 101 -6.25 8.15 32.54
C GLN A 101 -4.93 8.19 31.76
N GLY A 102 -4.98 8.31 30.42
CA GLY A 102 -3.81 8.30 29.55
C GLY A 102 -3.26 6.88 29.30
N VAL A 103 -4.01 5.83 29.66
CA VAL A 103 -3.63 4.44 29.45
C VAL A 103 -4.09 4.00 28.07
N TYR A 104 -3.20 3.36 27.30
CA TYR A 104 -3.58 2.82 26.00
C TYR A 104 -4.69 1.79 26.13
N TYR A 105 -5.68 1.87 25.23
CA TYR A 105 -6.60 0.76 25.02
C TYR A 105 -5.85 -0.47 24.53
N ASP A 106 -6.39 -1.65 24.82
CA ASP A 106 -5.82 -2.88 24.29
C ASP A 106 -5.88 -2.89 22.76
N GLU A 107 -4.96 -3.64 22.16
CA GLU A 107 -4.81 -3.66 20.71
C GLU A 107 -6.04 -4.21 19.99
N ASN A 108 -6.80 -5.12 20.62
CA ASN A 108 -8.00 -5.66 20.01
C ASN A 108 -9.09 -4.59 19.88
N MET A 109 -9.27 -3.79 20.93
CA MET A 109 -10.15 -2.63 20.93
C MET A 109 -9.73 -1.60 19.87
N LEU A 110 -8.44 -1.26 19.81
CA LEU A 110 -7.93 -0.31 18.80
C LEU A 110 -8.12 -0.82 17.38
N MET A 111 -7.93 -2.12 17.15
CA MET A 111 -8.21 -2.74 15.85
C MET A 111 -9.69 -2.70 15.49
N TYR A 112 -10.60 -2.96 16.43
CA TYR A 112 -12.05 -2.85 16.20
C TYR A 112 -12.43 -1.44 15.70
N VAL A 113 -11.94 -0.40 16.38
CA VAL A 113 -12.24 0.99 16.01
C VAL A 113 -11.56 1.37 14.70
N ALA A 114 -10.31 0.96 14.48
CA ALA A 114 -9.62 1.26 13.22
C ALA A 114 -10.30 0.59 12.01
N LEU A 115 -10.87 -0.61 12.18
CA LEU A 115 -11.70 -1.28 11.17
C LEU A 115 -13.02 -0.54 10.94
N HIS A 116 -13.61 0.06 11.98
CA HIS A 116 -14.81 0.90 11.89
C HIS A 116 -14.54 2.15 11.05
N GLU A 117 -13.48 2.89 11.35
CA GLU A 117 -13.09 4.07 10.59
C GLU A 117 -12.67 3.72 9.15
N LEU A 118 -12.01 2.58 8.94
CA LEU A 118 -11.72 2.08 7.59
C LEU A 118 -13.01 1.78 6.81
N ALA A 119 -14.04 1.23 7.45
CA ALA A 119 -15.35 1.03 6.82
C ALA A 119 -15.98 2.36 6.40
N HIS A 120 -15.85 3.43 7.20
CA HIS A 120 -16.27 4.77 6.80
C HIS A 120 -15.49 5.30 5.59
N CYS A 121 -14.18 5.06 5.51
CA CYS A 121 -13.38 5.43 4.34
C CYS A 121 -13.79 4.68 3.07
N LEU A 122 -14.17 3.40 3.19
CA LEU A 122 -14.54 2.56 2.05
C LEU A 122 -16.01 2.70 1.63
N CYS A 123 -16.88 3.20 2.52
CA CYS A 123 -18.30 3.40 2.22
C CYS A 123 -18.52 4.72 1.48
N GLU A 124 -19.25 4.70 0.36
CA GLU A 124 -19.63 5.92 -0.37
C GLU A 124 -20.66 6.75 0.41
N GLU A 125 -21.54 6.09 1.15
CA GLU A 125 -22.62 6.68 1.94
C GLU A 125 -22.11 7.22 3.29
N VAL A 126 -22.82 8.20 3.84
CA VAL A 126 -22.50 8.79 5.16
C VAL A 126 -23.30 8.08 6.25
N GLY A 127 -22.65 7.80 7.38
CA GLY A 127 -23.26 7.14 8.53
C GLY A 127 -23.19 5.61 8.47
N HIS A 128 -23.92 4.95 9.38
CA HIS A 128 -23.97 3.50 9.50
C HIS A 128 -25.13 2.92 8.69
N THR A 129 -25.05 3.03 7.37
CA THR A 129 -26.04 2.46 6.47
C THR A 129 -25.89 0.94 6.36
N GLN A 130 -26.84 0.28 5.68
CA GLN A 130 -26.72 -1.15 5.37
C GLN A 130 -25.41 -1.46 4.64
N ARG A 131 -25.00 -0.59 3.71
CA ARG A 131 -23.75 -0.75 2.97
C ARG A 131 -22.52 -0.65 3.88
N PHE A 132 -22.54 0.28 4.82
CA PHE A 132 -21.49 0.37 5.84
C PHE A 132 -21.38 -0.93 6.65
N HIS A 133 -22.50 -1.46 7.13
CA HIS A 133 -22.49 -2.69 7.95
C HIS A 133 -21.99 -3.91 7.19
N GLU A 134 -22.30 -4.03 5.90
CA GLU A 134 -21.76 -5.08 5.04
C GLU A 134 -20.23 -5.00 4.92
N ILE A 135 -19.71 -3.79 4.65
CA ILE A 135 -18.26 -3.55 4.56
C ILE A 135 -17.60 -3.88 5.90
N PHE A 136 -18.14 -3.33 7.00
CA PHE A 136 -17.57 -3.50 8.32
C PHE A 136 -17.55 -4.98 8.75
N SER A 137 -18.63 -5.72 8.50
CA SER A 137 -18.71 -7.16 8.76
C SER A 137 -17.61 -7.94 8.01
N VAL A 138 -17.44 -7.67 6.71
CA VAL A 138 -16.39 -8.29 5.89
C VAL A 138 -14.99 -7.98 6.44
N LEU A 139 -14.75 -6.73 6.86
CA LEU A 139 -13.48 -6.32 7.46
C LEU A 139 -13.21 -7.06 8.77
N LEU A 140 -14.21 -7.18 9.66
CA LEU A 140 -14.09 -7.91 10.93
C LEU A 140 -13.79 -9.40 10.72
N HIS A 141 -14.46 -10.05 9.75
CA HIS A 141 -14.17 -11.46 9.42
C HIS A 141 -12.75 -11.63 8.90
N ARG A 142 -12.33 -10.82 7.93
CA ARG A 142 -10.97 -10.88 7.40
C ARG A 142 -9.91 -10.62 8.47
N ALA A 143 -10.14 -9.63 9.33
CA ALA A 143 -9.23 -9.29 10.41
C ALA A 143 -9.10 -10.44 11.43
N HIS A 144 -10.18 -11.17 11.67
CA HIS A 144 -10.16 -12.38 12.47
C HIS A 144 -9.40 -13.52 11.80
N ASP A 145 -9.67 -13.77 10.53
CA ASP A 145 -9.05 -14.87 9.77
C ASP A 145 -7.53 -14.70 9.66
N VAL A 146 -7.04 -13.46 9.54
CA VAL A 146 -5.59 -13.16 9.51
C VAL A 146 -4.97 -12.98 10.90
N GLY A 147 -5.75 -13.14 11.98
CA GLY A 147 -5.26 -13.09 13.36
C GLY A 147 -4.86 -11.70 13.86
N VAL A 148 -5.38 -10.63 13.24
CA VAL A 148 -5.13 -9.26 13.72
C VAL A 148 -6.21 -8.72 14.66
N TYR A 149 -7.37 -9.39 14.71
CA TYR A 149 -8.50 -9.03 15.56
C TYR A 149 -9.18 -10.29 16.10
N ASP A 150 -9.46 -10.35 17.39
CA ASP A 150 -10.29 -11.38 18.01
C ASP A 150 -11.73 -10.90 18.13
N ARG A 151 -12.62 -11.50 17.32
CA ARG A 151 -14.05 -11.19 17.29
C ARG A 151 -14.84 -11.76 18.46
N PHE A 152 -14.24 -12.62 19.29
CA PHE A 152 -14.88 -13.18 20.48
C PHE A 152 -14.68 -12.30 21.71
N VAL A 153 -13.76 -11.35 21.65
CA VAL A 153 -13.60 -10.30 22.66
C VAL A 153 -14.54 -9.15 22.34
N SER A 154 -15.50 -8.90 23.23
CA SER A 154 -16.44 -7.79 23.08
C SER A 154 -15.71 -6.44 23.15
N PRO A 155 -16.01 -5.50 22.23
CA PRO A 155 -15.52 -4.13 22.33
C PRO A 155 -15.96 -3.46 23.64
N ILE A 156 -15.12 -2.58 24.18
CA ILE A 156 -15.38 -1.80 25.38
C ILE A 156 -16.55 -0.83 25.09
N PRO A 157 -17.68 -0.92 25.82
CA PRO A 157 -18.84 -0.06 25.54
C PRO A 157 -18.58 1.44 25.74
N GLN A 158 -17.64 1.79 26.62
CA GLN A 158 -17.25 3.17 26.95
C GLN A 158 -15.89 3.53 26.33
N TYR A 159 -15.68 3.10 25.09
CA TYR A 159 -14.52 3.56 24.32
C TYR A 159 -14.62 5.07 24.12
N CYS A 160 -13.57 5.78 24.55
CA CYS A 160 -13.42 7.21 24.42
C CYS A 160 -14.72 7.97 24.78
N PRO A 161 -15.16 7.96 26.05
CA PRO A 161 -16.52 8.35 26.45
C PRO A 161 -16.84 9.85 26.24
N THR A 162 -15.85 10.64 25.85
CA THR A 162 -15.99 12.03 25.45
C THR A 162 -16.31 12.20 23.96
N ALA A 163 -16.29 11.13 23.17
CA ALA A 163 -16.50 11.09 21.73
C ALA A 163 -17.89 11.55 21.29
#